data_AF-A0A535DES9-F1
#
_entry.id   AF-A0A535DES9-F1
#
_cell.length_a   1.000
_cell.length_b   1.000
_cell.length_c   1.000
_cell.angle_alpha   90.00
_cell.angle_beta   90.00
_cell.angle_gamma   90.00
#
_symmetry.space_group_name_H-M   'P 1'
#
loop_
_entity.id
_entity.type
_entity.pdbx_description
1 polymer ?
#
loop_
_entity_poly.entity_id
_entity_poly.type
_entity_poly.pdbx_seq_one_letter_code
_entity_poly.pdbx_strand_id
1 'polypeptide(L)'
;MDLAEETGDKIDLYRVQSITEPAREMGEYLAKAGIEIAAAVKTLQGFAQLQPHRVEIHKLENEGDRMLRVAIGELFSGARDASELL
;
A
#
# COMPACT_ATOMS: atom_id res chain seq x y z
N MET A 1 -11.72 -4.80 -0.04
CA MET A 1 -11.33 -6.16 0.40
C MET A 1 -10.75 -6.91 -0.78
N ASP A 2 -11.48 -6.88 -1.90
CA ASP A 2 -11.19 -7.57 -3.16
C ASP A 2 -9.74 -7.41 -3.65
N LEU A 3 -9.21 -6.19 -3.72
CA LEU A 3 -7.83 -5.98 -4.21
C LEU A 3 -6.75 -6.55 -3.27
N ALA A 4 -6.99 -6.56 -1.95
CA ALA A 4 -6.04 -7.10 -0.99
C ALA A 4 -6.05 -8.64 -1.03
N GLU A 5 -7.24 -9.23 -1.17
CA GLU A 5 -7.43 -10.66 -1.39
C GLU A 5 -6.81 -11.09 -2.73
N GLU A 6 -7.12 -10.40 -3.82
CA GLU A 6 -6.54 -10.66 -5.15
C GLU A 6 -5.02 -10.55 -5.16
N THR A 7 -4.45 -9.61 -4.40
CA THR A 7 -2.99 -9.49 -4.25
C THR A 7 -2.42 -10.70 -3.52
N GLY A 8 -3.08 -11.17 -2.46
CA GLY A 8 -2.71 -12.40 -1.75
C GLY A 8 -2.77 -13.63 -2.67
N ASP A 9 -3.85 -13.76 -3.44
CA ASP A 9 -4.02 -14.86 -4.40
C ASP A 9 -2.93 -14.83 -5.48
N LYS A 10 -2.55 -13.64 -5.98
CA LYS A 10 -1.47 -13.49 -6.97
C LYS A 10 -0.10 -13.86 -6.42
N ILE A 11 0.18 -13.58 -5.14
CA ILE A 11 1.43 -14.00 -4.49
C ILE A 11 1.59 -15.52 -4.56
N ASP A 12 0.52 -16.27 -4.27
CA ASP A 12 0.52 -17.74 -4.37
C ASP A 12 0.54 -18.22 -5.83
N LEU A 13 -0.36 -17.67 -6.67
CA LEU A 13 -0.50 -18.03 -8.08
C LEU A 13 0.82 -17.88 -8.86
N TYR A 14 1.56 -16.79 -8.60
CA TYR A 14 2.85 -16.53 -9.25
C TYR A 14 4.05 -17.15 -8.51
N ARG A 15 3.80 -17.87 -7.41
CA ARG A 15 4.83 -18.54 -6.60
C ARG A 15 5.92 -17.58 -6.17
N VAL A 16 5.53 -16.37 -5.75
CA VAL A 16 6.44 -15.35 -5.26
C VAL A 16 7.20 -15.93 -4.06
N GLN A 17 8.52 -16.05 -4.18
CA GLN A 17 9.36 -16.72 -3.17
C GLN A 17 9.63 -15.82 -1.95
N SER A 18 9.61 -14.51 -2.15
CA SER A 18 9.85 -13.52 -1.11
C SER A 18 9.13 -12.21 -1.43
N ILE A 19 8.49 -11.62 -0.42
CA ILE A 19 7.92 -10.29 -0.53
C ILE A 19 9.03 -9.27 -0.26
N THR A 20 9.27 -8.37 -1.20
CA THR A 20 10.25 -7.29 -1.05
C THR A 20 9.85 -6.33 0.07
N GLU A 21 10.82 -5.66 0.69
CA GLU A 21 10.53 -4.71 1.76
C GLU A 21 9.58 -3.58 1.31
N PRO A 22 9.78 -2.94 0.12
CA PRO A 22 8.84 -1.96 -0.40
C PRO A 22 7.40 -2.49 -0.57
N ALA A 23 7.23 -3.74 -1.03
CA ALA A 23 5.91 -4.35 -1.17
C ALA A 23 5.23 -4.59 0.19
N ARG A 24 6.01 -4.97 1.22
CA ARG A 24 5.52 -5.09 2.60
C ARG A 24 5.08 -3.74 3.16
N GLU A 25 5.91 -2.72 2.98
CA GLU A 25 5.61 -1.34 3.41
C GLU A 25 4.32 -0.82 2.75
N MET A 26 4.10 -1.11 1.46
CA MET A 26 2.84 -0.78 0.79
C MET A 26 1.63 -1.40 1.49
N GLY A 27 1.73 -2.70 1.84
CA GLY A 27 0.69 -3.39 2.60
C GLY A 27 0.41 -2.73 3.96
N GLU A 28 1.45 -2.28 4.65
CA GLU A 28 1.30 -1.55 5.92
C GLU A 28 0.63 -0.18 5.75
N TYR A 29 0.98 0.59 4.71
CA TYR A 29 0.32 1.87 4.43
C TYR A 29 -1.17 1.68 4.13
N LEU A 30 -1.53 0.67 3.33
CA LEU A 30 -2.91 0.33 3.03
C LEU A 30 -3.67 -0.11 4.30
N ALA A 31 -3.05 -0.92 5.16
CA ALA A 31 -3.65 -1.33 6.43
C ALA A 31 -3.90 -0.13 7.36
N LYS A 32 -2.92 0.78 7.50
CA LYS A 32 -3.05 2.01 8.28
C LYS A 32 -4.16 2.92 7.73
N ALA A 33 -4.23 3.09 6.41
CA ALA A 33 -5.29 3.87 5.77
C ALA A 33 -6.68 3.25 6.02
N GLY A 34 -6.79 1.91 5.99
CA GLY A 34 -8.02 1.20 6.34
C GLY A 34 -8.47 1.45 7.79
N ILE A 35 -7.55 1.55 8.74
CA ILE A 35 -7.84 1.89 10.14
C ILE A 35 -8.38 3.32 10.25
N GLU A 36 -7.76 4.29 9.57
CA GLU A 36 -8.22 5.68 9.55
C GLU A 36 -9.62 5.81 8.93
N ILE A 37 -9.88 5.09 7.84
CA ILE A 37 -11.21 5.05 7.21
C ILE A 37 -12.24 4.44 8.18
N ALA A 38 -11.91 3.34 8.84
CA ALA A 38 -12.82 2.72 9.80
C ALA A 38 -13.11 3.64 11.00
N ALA A 39 -12.12 4.40 11.47
CA ALA A 39 -12.29 5.39 12.53
C ALA A 39 -13.18 6.56 12.08
N ALA A 40 -12.95 7.09 10.87
CA ALA A 40 -13.77 8.15 10.27
C ALA A 40 -15.24 7.73 10.09
N VAL A 41 -15.49 6.48 9.68
CA VAL A 41 -16.86 5.96 9.53
C VAL A 41 -17.57 5.84 10.89
N LYS A 42 -16.86 5.50 11.97
CA LYS A 42 -17.44 5.44 13.33
C LYS A 42 -17.88 6.81 13.85
N THR A 43 -17.21 7.88 13.42
CA THR A 43 -17.49 9.27 13.84
C THR A 43 -18.27 10.07 12.79
N LEU A 44 -18.81 9.40 11.77
CA LEU A 44 -19.43 10.04 10.60
C LEU A 44 -20.70 10.85 10.95
N GLN A 45 -21.37 10.55 12.07
CA GLN A 45 -22.54 11.30 12.50
C GLN A 45 -22.20 12.77 12.79
N GLY A 46 -22.68 13.64 11.91
CA GLY A 46 -22.50 15.10 12.01
C GLY A 46 -21.24 15.65 11.33
N PHE A 47 -20.46 14.82 10.60
CA PHE A 47 -19.20 15.19 9.92
C PHE A 47 -18.13 15.83 10.83
N ALA A 48 -18.37 15.85 12.14
CA ALA A 48 -17.40 16.33 13.10
C ALA A 48 -16.22 15.36 13.12
N GLN A 49 -15.00 15.88 13.13
CA GLN A 49 -13.76 15.10 13.27
C GLN A 49 -13.32 14.26 12.06
N LEU A 50 -13.82 14.52 10.85
CA LEU A 50 -13.27 13.89 9.63
C LEU A 50 -11.93 14.48 9.17
N GLN A 51 -11.65 15.74 9.51
CA GLN A 51 -10.46 16.44 9.05
C GLN A 51 -9.14 15.76 9.48
N PRO A 52 -8.97 15.32 10.75
CA PRO A 52 -7.77 14.60 11.17
C PRO A 52 -7.55 13.30 10.39
N HIS A 53 -8.59 12.48 10.23
CA HIS A 53 -8.50 11.22 9.47
C HIS A 53 -8.14 11.47 8.01
N ARG A 54 -8.71 12.50 7.38
CA ARG A 54 -8.36 12.88 6.01
C ARG A 54 -6.89 13.30 5.89
N VAL A 55 -6.37 14.05 6.87
CA VAL A 55 -4.96 14.47 6.89
C VAL A 55 -4.03 13.26 7.01
N GLU A 56 -4.36 12.30 7.87
CA GLU A 56 -3.53 11.10 8.03
C GLU A 56 -3.58 10.20 6.78
N ILE A 57 -4.76 10.01 6.18
CA ILE A 57 -4.90 9.26 4.92
C ILE A 57 -4.05 9.90 3.80
N HIS A 58 -4.09 11.23 3.66
CA HIS A 58 -3.28 11.93 2.66
C HIS A 58 -1.77 11.84 2.94
N LYS A 59 -1.37 11.80 4.21
CA LYS A 59 0.03 11.58 4.59
C LYS A 59 0.48 10.16 4.20
N LEU A 60 -0.32 9.13 4.51
CA LEU A 60 -0.04 7.74 4.16
C LEU A 60 0.03 7.54 2.64
N GLU A 61 -0.87 8.15 1.88
CA GLU A 61 -0.84 8.16 0.41
C GLU A 61 0.47 8.76 -0.11
N ASN A 62 0.84 9.95 0.36
CA ASN A 62 2.07 10.61 -0.05
C ASN A 62 3.33 9.81 0.30
N GLU A 63 3.34 9.12 1.43
CA GLU A 63 4.44 8.23 1.83
C GLU A 63 4.51 6.99 0.92
N GLY A 64 3.37 6.35 0.67
CA GLY A 64 3.26 5.21 -0.25
C GLY A 64 3.71 5.56 -1.67
N ASP A 65 3.27 6.70 -2.21
CA ASP A 65 3.63 7.18 -3.56
C ASP A 65 5.13 7.45 -3.69
N ARG A 66 5.74 8.06 -2.66
CA ARG A 66 7.19 8.30 -2.64
C ARG A 66 7.96 6.98 -2.62
N MET A 67 7.58 6.07 -1.73
CA MET A 67 8.23 4.77 -1.60
C MET A 67 8.08 3.97 -2.91
N LEU A 68 6.89 3.91 -3.51
CA LEU A 68 6.65 3.21 -4.76
C LEU A 68 7.52 3.75 -5.90
N ARG A 69 7.67 5.08 -6.00
CA ARG A 69 8.52 5.70 -7.02
C ARG A 69 9.99 5.33 -6.86
N VAL A 70 10.48 5.29 -5.61
CA VAL A 70 11.86 4.86 -5.32
C VAL A 70 12.03 3.37 -5.66
N ALA A 71 11.14 2.51 -5.19
CA ALA A 71 11.20 1.07 -5.41
C ALA A 71 11.17 0.70 -6.90
N ILE A 72 10.32 1.36 -7.70
CA ILE A 72 10.32 1.20 -9.16
C ILE A 72 11.66 1.64 -9.76
N GLY A 73 12.19 2.78 -9.33
CA GLY A 73 13.51 3.25 -9.79
C GLY A 73 14.62 2.24 -9.50
N GLU A 74 14.64 1.67 -8.30
CA GLU A 74 15.60 0.65 -7.89
C GLU A 74 15.45 -0.64 -8.69
N LEU A 75 14.21 -1.11 -8.86
CA LEU A 75 13.86 -2.31 -9.63
C LEU A 75 14.44 -2.25 -11.06
N PHE A 76 14.29 -1.10 -11.74
CA PHE A 76 14.83 -0.92 -13.09
C PHE A 76 16.33 -0.56 -13.15
N SER A 77 16.93 -0.15 -12.02
CA SER A 77 18.38 0.12 -11.95
C SER A 77 19.22 -1.16 -11.81
N GLY A 78 18.64 -2.22 -11.21
CA GLY A 78 19.32 -3.49 -10.95
C GLY A 78 19.07 -4.59 -11.99
N ALA A 79 17.93 -4.55 -12.69
CA ALA A 79 17.54 -5.60 -13.62
C ALA A 79 18.20 -5.46 -15.00
N ARG A 80 18.84 -6.53 -15.48
CA ARG A 80 19.41 -6.63 -16.84
C ARG A 80 18.51 -7.44 -17.78
N ASP A 81 17.62 -8.25 -17.23
CA ASP A 81 16.62 -9.05 -17.95
C ASP A 81 15.24 -8.91 -17.30
N ALA A 82 14.17 -8.96 -18.09
CA ALA A 82 12.79 -8.84 -17.59
C ALA A 82 12.39 -9.99 -16.65
N SER A 83 13.04 -11.15 -16.78
CA SER A 83 12.87 -12.28 -15.87
C SER A 83 13.41 -12.03 -14.45
N GLU A 84 14.25 -11.00 -14.27
CA GLU A 84 14.80 -10.58 -12.97
C GLU A 84 13.89 -9.57 -12.24
N LEU A 85 12.79 -9.12 -12.88
CA LEU A 85 11.85 -8.14 -12.32
C LEU A 85 10.74 -8.77 -11.44
N LEU A 86 10.89 -10.03 -11.01
CA LEU A 86 9.90 -10.79 -10.23
C LEU A 86 10.23 -10.83 -8.73
#